data_AF-A0AAU4TNV7-F1
#
_entry.id   AF-A0AAU4TNV7-F1
#
_cell.length_a   1.000
_cell.length_b   1.000
_cell.length_c   1.000
_cell.angle_alpha   90.00
_cell.angle_beta   90.00
_cell.angle_gamma   90.00
#
_symmetry.space_group_name_H-M   'P 1'
#
loop_
_entity.id
_entity.type
_entity.pdbx_description
1 polymer ?
#
loop_
_entity_poly.entity_id
_entity_poly.type
_entity_poly.pdbx_seq_one_letter_code
_entity_poly.pdbx_strand_id
1 'polypeptide(L)'
;MQFAAEGELRAWIPSARGPALVDLTLDLWSERPPYVAGEVWELWAEGRPTEPDKWAVCDAEGREFWLRTALDNHVHGGQDQPPGTTYHLDGRHITDVPGFFCALGEAVNGPGGYFGQGLDALDDCLRGRWGAAPPFSLIWHASEVARGCLGVTPHAVHRPPAFEELLACLAEGDRVAVRLG
;
A
#
# COMPACT_ATOMS: atom_id res chain seq x y z
N MET A 1 2.63 3.48 17.71
CA MET A 1 4.06 3.17 17.88
C MET A 1 4.31 1.92 17.06
N GLN A 2 5.00 2.03 15.93
CA GLN A 2 5.25 0.87 15.07
C GLN A 2 6.50 0.16 15.59
N PHE A 3 6.37 -1.11 15.99
CA PHE A 3 7.47 -1.86 16.59
C PHE A 3 8.37 -2.40 15.50
N ALA A 4 9.69 -2.22 15.68
CA ALA A 4 10.67 -2.74 14.75
C ALA A 4 10.90 -4.25 14.88
N ALA A 5 10.55 -4.86 16.01
CA ALA A 5 10.42 -6.29 16.24
C ALA A 5 10.04 -6.49 17.72
N GLU A 6 9.43 -7.62 18.05
CA GLU A 6 9.17 -8.05 19.41
C GLU A 6 9.88 -9.38 19.70
N GLY A 7 10.46 -9.46 20.89
CA GLY A 7 11.21 -10.62 21.32
C GLY A 7 11.75 -10.45 22.73
N GLU A 8 12.35 -11.51 23.24
CA GLU A 8 13.05 -11.50 24.52
C GLU A 8 14.50 -11.03 24.31
N LEU A 9 14.96 -10.06 25.11
CA LEU A 9 16.36 -9.65 25.11
C LEU A 9 17.25 -10.74 25.69
N ARG A 10 18.05 -11.38 24.84
CA ARG A 10 19.03 -12.41 25.23
C ARG A 10 20.34 -11.81 25.72
N ALA A 11 20.83 -10.78 25.02
CA ALA A 11 22.11 -10.15 25.31
C ALA A 11 22.18 -8.75 24.71
N TRP A 12 23.11 -7.93 25.22
CA TRP A 12 23.48 -6.66 24.62
C TRP A 12 24.99 -6.42 24.76
N ILE A 13 25.60 -5.78 23.76
CA ILE A 13 27.03 -5.40 23.77
C ILE A 13 27.20 -3.97 23.24
N PRO A 14 28.25 -3.23 23.62
CA PRO A 14 28.61 -1.98 22.95
C PRO A 14 28.82 -2.23 21.45
N SER A 15 28.20 -1.40 20.61
CA SER A 15 28.29 -1.58 19.15
C SER A 15 29.65 -1.13 18.62
N ALA A 16 30.18 -1.87 17.66
CA ALA A 16 31.38 -1.48 16.92
C ALA A 16 31.14 -0.27 16.00
N ARG A 17 29.88 0.15 15.78
CA ARG A 17 29.52 1.23 14.84
C ARG A 17 29.67 2.64 15.39
N GLY A 18 29.84 2.80 16.70
CA GLY A 18 30.08 4.12 17.27
C GLY A 18 29.88 4.17 18.79
N PRO A 19 30.47 5.18 19.45
CA PRO A 19 30.21 5.43 20.85
C PRO A 19 28.72 5.75 21.05
N ALA A 20 28.13 5.24 22.14
CA ALA A 20 26.71 5.35 22.50
C ALA A 20 25.72 4.46 21.72
N LEU A 21 26.20 3.52 20.88
CA LEU A 21 25.35 2.50 20.27
C LEU A 21 25.51 1.14 20.99
N VAL A 22 24.45 0.34 21.02
CA VAL A 22 24.46 -1.04 21.53
C VAL A 22 23.90 -2.00 20.49
N ASP A 23 24.52 -3.15 20.34
CA ASP A 23 23.98 -4.25 19.55
C ASP A 23 23.17 -5.16 20.48
N LEU A 24 21.90 -5.37 20.15
CA LEU A 24 20.97 -6.23 20.91
C LEU A 24 20.85 -7.59 20.22
N THR A 25 20.89 -8.66 21.01
CA THR A 25 20.51 -10.01 20.57
C THR A 25 19.13 -10.31 21.13
N LEU A 26 18.17 -10.57 20.23
CA LEU A 26 16.78 -10.82 20.56
C LEU A 26 16.39 -12.24 20.13
N ASP A 27 15.66 -12.94 20.98
CA ASP A 27 14.86 -14.08 20.57
C ASP A 27 13.50 -13.56 20.11
N LEU A 28 13.35 -13.46 18.80
CA LEU A 28 12.15 -12.88 18.19
C LEU A 28 10.98 -13.85 18.25
N TRP A 29 9.81 -13.36 18.64
CA TRP A 29 8.53 -14.00 18.33
C TRP A 29 7.75 -13.21 17.28
N SER A 30 8.16 -11.99 16.94
CA SER A 30 7.69 -11.29 15.75
C SER A 30 8.58 -11.58 14.54
N GLU A 31 8.04 -11.37 13.35
CA GLU A 31 8.87 -11.29 12.15
C GLU A 31 9.77 -10.06 12.22
N ARG A 32 10.98 -10.21 11.67
CA ARG A 32 11.86 -9.08 11.43
C ARG A 32 11.30 -8.28 10.25
N PRO A 33 11.21 -6.95 10.35
CA PRO A 33 10.87 -6.10 9.22
C PRO A 33 11.86 -6.32 8.08
N PRO A 34 11.39 -6.18 6.83
CA PRO A 34 12.28 -6.22 5.69
C PRO A 34 13.29 -5.08 5.75
N TYR A 35 14.39 -5.20 5.01
CA TYR A 35 15.46 -4.20 5.03
C TYR A 35 14.95 -2.81 4.59
N VAL A 36 13.98 -2.78 3.68
CA VAL A 36 13.31 -1.58 3.16
C VAL A 36 12.40 -0.87 4.16
N ALA A 37 12.11 -1.48 5.32
CA ALA A 37 11.24 -0.88 6.34
C ALA A 37 11.76 0.46 6.86
N GLY A 38 13.09 0.64 6.90
CA GLY A 38 13.71 1.89 7.36
C GLY A 38 13.30 3.11 6.53
N GLU A 39 13.32 2.99 5.20
CA GLU A 39 12.94 4.08 4.29
C GLU A 39 11.46 4.45 4.47
N VAL A 40 10.58 3.45 4.57
CA VAL A 40 9.15 3.69 4.81
C VAL A 40 8.92 4.34 6.16
N TRP A 41 9.59 3.91 7.23
CA TRP A 41 9.44 4.55 8.54
C TRP A 41 9.93 5.99 8.57
N GLU A 42 11.01 6.31 7.83
CA GLU A 42 11.46 7.68 7.69
C GLU A 42 10.40 8.55 6.99
N LEU A 43 9.76 8.03 5.94
CA LEU A 43 8.66 8.72 5.23
C LEU A 43 7.41 8.89 6.10
N TRP A 44 7.20 8.03 7.11
CA TRP A 44 6.10 8.07 8.06
C TRP A 44 6.48 8.65 9.43
N ALA A 45 7.70 9.19 9.58
CA ALA A 45 8.25 9.57 10.87
C ALA A 45 7.44 10.66 11.59
N GLU A 46 6.84 11.57 10.81
CA GLU A 46 5.98 12.65 11.31
C GLU A 46 4.49 12.25 11.34
N GLY A 47 4.19 10.96 11.13
CA GLY A 47 2.85 10.41 11.01
C GLY A 47 2.46 10.14 9.56
N ARG A 48 1.15 10.11 9.30
CA ARG A 48 0.63 9.84 7.97
C ARG A 48 1.11 10.92 6.97
N PRO A 49 1.67 10.53 5.81
CA PRO A 49 2.07 11.47 4.77
C PRO A 49 0.95 12.44 4.41
N THR A 50 1.31 13.69 4.11
CA THR A 50 0.37 14.76 3.71
C THR A 50 0.49 15.14 2.23
N GLU A 51 1.56 14.67 1.57
CA GLU A 51 1.80 14.84 0.13
C GLU A 51 1.66 13.48 -0.58
N PRO A 52 1.03 13.44 -1.76
CA PRO A 52 0.86 12.20 -2.52
C PRO A 52 2.19 11.67 -3.05
N ASP A 53 2.17 10.43 -3.57
CA ASP A 53 3.27 9.80 -4.32
C ASP A 53 4.56 9.55 -3.50
N LYS A 54 4.53 9.71 -2.17
CA LYS A 54 5.70 9.45 -1.32
C LYS A 54 6.14 7.98 -1.35
N TRP A 55 5.22 7.05 -1.63
CA TRP A 55 5.53 5.63 -1.85
C TRP A 55 6.29 5.36 -3.15
N ALA A 56 6.32 6.32 -4.09
CA ALA A 56 6.89 6.10 -5.42
C ALA A 56 8.41 5.93 -5.40
N VAL A 57 9.11 6.48 -4.39
CA VAL A 57 10.56 6.32 -4.24
C VAL A 57 10.96 4.91 -3.81
N CYS A 58 10.07 4.21 -3.10
CA CYS A 58 10.30 2.84 -2.64
C CYS A 58 10.32 1.86 -3.82
N ASP A 59 11.03 0.74 -3.67
CA ASP A 59 10.91 -0.40 -4.58
C ASP A 59 9.63 -1.23 -4.29
N ALA A 60 9.45 -2.35 -4.99
CA ALA A 60 8.27 -3.19 -4.84
C ALA A 60 8.08 -3.71 -3.40
N GLU A 61 9.15 -4.18 -2.74
CA GLU A 61 9.10 -4.66 -1.35
C GLU A 61 8.79 -3.51 -0.38
N GLY A 62 9.36 -2.32 -0.64
CA GLY A 62 9.08 -1.12 0.14
C GLY A 62 7.62 -0.65 -0.01
N ARG A 63 7.03 -0.80 -1.20
CA ARG A 63 5.61 -0.51 -1.45
C ARG A 63 4.68 -1.53 -0.78
N GLU A 64 5.05 -2.80 -0.73
CA GLU A 64 4.32 -3.80 0.06
C GLU A 64 4.35 -3.45 1.55
N PHE A 65 5.52 -3.06 2.06
CA PHE A 65 5.64 -2.60 3.44
C PHE A 65 4.84 -1.32 3.69
N TRP A 66 4.82 -0.39 2.74
CA TRP A 66 4.00 0.82 2.77
C TRP A 66 2.52 0.49 2.92
N LEU A 67 1.99 -0.47 2.15
CA LEU A 67 0.59 -0.89 2.22
C LEU A 67 0.22 -1.44 3.60
N ARG A 68 1.11 -2.24 4.21
CA ARG A 68 0.91 -2.70 5.59
C ARG A 68 0.89 -1.54 6.58
N THR A 69 1.83 -0.60 6.45
CA THR A 69 1.83 0.62 7.28
C THR A 69 0.56 1.45 7.09
N ALA A 70 0.09 1.60 5.85
CA ALA A 70 -1.15 2.32 5.55
C ALA A 70 -2.37 1.63 6.17
N LEU A 71 -2.43 0.29 6.14
CA LEU A 71 -3.47 -0.49 6.79
C LEU A 71 -3.43 -0.32 8.32
N ASP A 72 -2.25 -0.46 8.93
CA ASP A 72 -2.07 -0.31 10.39
C ASP A 72 -2.50 1.07 10.89
N ASN A 73 -2.37 2.10 10.05
CA ASN A 73 -2.74 3.48 10.36
C ASN A 73 -4.11 3.88 9.79
N HIS A 74 -4.87 2.95 9.20
CA HIS A 74 -6.19 3.24 8.68
C HIS A 74 -7.18 3.54 9.81
N VAL A 75 -7.97 4.61 9.65
CA VAL A 75 -8.97 5.00 10.65
C VAL A 75 -10.23 4.16 10.47
N HIS A 76 -10.36 3.12 11.29
CA HIS A 76 -11.58 2.29 11.30
C HIS A 76 -12.79 3.02 11.88
N GLY A 77 -13.97 2.71 11.35
CA GLY A 77 -15.24 3.26 11.82
C GLY A 77 -15.51 4.70 11.36
N GLY A 78 -14.67 5.25 10.48
CA GLY A 78 -14.97 6.48 9.75
C GLY A 78 -16.19 6.33 8.84
N GLN A 79 -16.85 7.44 8.54
CA GLN A 79 -17.90 7.45 7.51
C GLN A 79 -17.24 7.44 6.13
N ASP A 80 -17.72 6.56 5.26
CA ASP A 80 -17.37 6.60 3.85
C ASP A 80 -17.82 7.92 3.23
N GLN A 81 -17.11 8.36 2.19
CA GLN A 81 -17.66 9.33 1.26
C GLN A 81 -18.93 8.78 0.60
N PRO A 82 -19.92 9.63 0.31
CA PRO A 82 -21.22 9.18 -0.17
C PRO A 82 -21.15 8.51 -1.55
N PRO A 83 -22.15 7.67 -1.89
CA PRO A 83 -22.29 7.14 -3.24
C PRO A 83 -22.32 8.24 -4.30
N GLY A 84 -21.78 7.94 -5.48
CA GLY A 84 -21.62 8.88 -6.59
C GLY A 84 -20.37 9.74 -6.52
N THR A 85 -19.54 9.60 -5.47
CA THR A 85 -18.24 10.26 -5.38
C THR A 85 -17.34 9.86 -6.56
N THR A 86 -16.55 10.80 -7.06
CA THR A 86 -15.56 10.54 -8.11
C THR A 86 -14.17 10.64 -7.52
N TYR A 87 -13.38 9.58 -7.67
CA TYR A 87 -11.99 9.52 -7.26
C TYR A 87 -11.07 9.64 -8.46
N HIS A 88 -9.92 10.28 -8.24
CA HIS A 88 -8.89 10.45 -9.25
C HIS A 88 -7.66 9.66 -8.83
N LEU A 89 -7.35 8.61 -9.58
CA LEU A 89 -6.18 7.77 -9.39
C LEU A 89 -5.08 8.26 -10.33
N ASP A 90 -3.95 8.64 -9.75
CA ASP A 90 -2.75 9.03 -10.49
C ASP A 90 -1.91 7.80 -10.82
N GLY A 91 -1.85 7.44 -12.11
CA GLY A 91 -1.17 6.25 -12.58
C GLY A 91 0.32 6.42 -12.89
N ARG A 92 0.88 7.63 -12.78
CA ARG A 92 2.23 7.95 -13.28
C ARG A 92 3.34 7.09 -12.65
N HIS A 93 3.12 6.59 -11.44
CA HIS A 93 4.09 5.79 -10.69
C HIS A 93 3.70 4.31 -10.53
N ILE A 94 2.63 3.85 -11.20
CA ILE A 94 2.14 2.46 -11.10
C ILE A 94 2.98 1.55 -12.01
N THR A 95 4.15 1.15 -11.54
CA THR A 95 5.08 0.27 -12.28
C THR A 95 5.05 -1.19 -11.81
N ASP A 96 4.34 -1.47 -10.72
CA ASP A 96 4.14 -2.81 -10.16
C ASP A 96 2.80 -2.87 -9.41
N VAL A 97 2.40 -4.08 -9.01
CA VAL A 97 1.11 -4.33 -8.34
C VAL A 97 1.01 -3.60 -6.99
N PRO A 98 2.03 -3.62 -6.12
CA PRO A 98 2.01 -2.83 -4.89
C PRO A 98 1.80 -1.32 -5.17
N GLY A 99 2.47 -0.77 -6.19
CA GLY A 99 2.29 0.61 -6.62
C GLY A 99 0.85 0.95 -7.03
N PHE A 100 0.14 0.01 -7.68
CA PHE A 100 -1.28 0.18 -7.97
C PHE A 100 -2.11 0.37 -6.70
N PHE A 101 -1.91 -0.50 -5.71
CA PHE A 101 -2.65 -0.43 -4.46
C PHE A 101 -2.30 0.81 -3.64
N CYS A 102 -1.03 1.28 -3.67
CA CYS A 102 -0.64 2.54 -3.05
C CYS A 102 -1.39 3.72 -3.69
N ALA A 103 -1.36 3.83 -5.03
CA ALA A 103 -2.04 4.89 -5.75
C ALA A 103 -3.57 4.88 -5.53
N LEU A 104 -4.18 3.69 -5.51
CA LEU A 104 -5.62 3.54 -5.24
C LEU A 104 -5.99 3.95 -3.82
N GLY A 105 -5.20 3.52 -2.83
CA GLY A 105 -5.36 3.90 -1.44
C GLY A 105 -5.26 5.42 -1.25
N GLU A 106 -4.32 6.06 -1.94
CA GLU A 106 -4.19 7.52 -1.92
C GLU A 106 -5.36 8.23 -2.61
N ALA A 107 -5.82 7.71 -3.75
CA ALA A 107 -6.96 8.27 -4.47
C ALA A 107 -8.24 8.30 -3.61
N VAL A 108 -8.48 7.23 -2.84
CA VAL A 108 -9.71 7.10 -2.04
C VAL A 108 -9.59 7.81 -0.69
N ASN A 109 -8.48 7.60 0.02
CA ASN A 109 -8.37 8.00 1.42
C ASN A 109 -7.41 9.17 1.65
N GLY A 110 -6.77 9.72 0.62
CA GLY A 110 -5.73 10.74 0.69
C GLY A 110 -4.33 10.16 0.89
N PRO A 111 -3.27 10.98 0.88
CA PRO A 111 -1.87 10.52 0.92
C PRO A 111 -1.57 9.48 2.01
N GLY A 112 -0.78 8.44 1.68
CA GLY A 112 -0.57 7.28 2.55
C GLY A 112 -1.84 6.47 2.88
N GLY A 113 -2.91 6.60 2.09
CA GLY A 113 -4.17 5.92 2.33
C GLY A 113 -4.15 4.44 1.98
N TYR A 114 -5.04 3.68 2.60
CA TYR A 114 -5.22 2.24 2.33
C TYR A 114 -6.57 2.01 1.65
N PHE A 115 -6.60 1.19 0.59
CA PHE A 115 -7.83 0.71 -0.05
C PHE A 115 -7.59 -0.65 -0.71
N GLY A 116 -7.06 -1.59 0.08
CA GLY A 116 -6.68 -2.94 -0.36
C GLY A 116 -5.18 -3.08 -0.65
N GLN A 117 -4.70 -4.31 -0.61
CA GLN A 117 -3.30 -4.70 -0.93
C GLN A 117 -3.24 -6.01 -1.76
N GLY A 118 -4.36 -6.37 -2.38
CA GLY A 118 -4.58 -7.61 -3.12
C GLY A 118 -6.02 -7.66 -3.60
N LEU A 119 -6.36 -8.61 -4.51
CA LEU A 119 -7.69 -8.68 -5.11
C LEU A 119 -8.80 -8.93 -4.07
N ASP A 120 -8.59 -9.85 -3.13
CA ASP A 120 -9.57 -10.13 -2.07
C ASP A 120 -9.79 -8.92 -1.15
N ALA A 121 -8.70 -8.28 -0.73
CA ALA A 121 -8.76 -7.07 0.11
C ALA A 121 -9.40 -5.89 -0.63
N LEU A 122 -9.16 -5.78 -1.95
CA LEU A 122 -9.81 -4.78 -2.80
C LEU A 122 -11.31 -5.05 -2.88
N ASP A 123 -11.73 -6.28 -3.16
CA ASP A 123 -13.15 -6.66 -3.22
C ASP A 123 -13.89 -6.35 -1.91
N ASP A 124 -13.24 -6.55 -0.77
CA ASP A 124 -13.76 -6.11 0.53
C ASP A 124 -13.88 -4.59 0.65
N CYS A 125 -12.86 -3.84 0.22
CA CYS A 125 -12.89 -2.37 0.22
C CYS A 125 -14.01 -1.83 -0.68
N LEU A 126 -14.25 -2.46 -1.83
CA LEU A 126 -15.30 -2.09 -2.79
C LEU A 126 -16.73 -2.27 -2.26
N ARG A 127 -16.92 -2.95 -1.12
CA ARG A 127 -18.21 -3.08 -0.43
C ARG A 127 -18.51 -1.91 0.53
N GLY A 128 -17.55 -0.99 0.71
CA GLY A 128 -17.65 0.14 1.63
C GLY A 128 -17.12 -0.16 3.04
N ARG A 129 -17.17 0.86 3.91
CA ARG A 129 -16.56 0.95 5.25
C ARG A 129 -15.04 1.14 5.26
N TRP A 130 -14.49 1.46 4.09
CA TRP A 130 -13.05 1.65 3.87
C TRP A 130 -12.75 3.02 3.24
N GLY A 131 -13.69 3.96 3.29
CA GLY A 131 -13.54 5.33 2.79
C GLY A 131 -14.48 5.68 1.63
N ALA A 132 -15.04 4.70 0.93
CA ALA A 132 -15.89 4.91 -0.24
C ALA A 132 -17.13 4.01 -0.23
N ALA A 133 -18.33 4.62 -0.27
CA ALA A 133 -19.57 3.87 -0.40
C ALA A 133 -19.90 3.64 -1.88
N PRO A 134 -20.18 2.39 -2.31
CA PRO A 134 -20.62 2.12 -3.69
C PRO A 134 -22.08 2.56 -3.92
N PRO A 135 -22.47 2.84 -5.19
CA PRO A 135 -21.60 2.91 -6.36
C PRO A 135 -20.79 4.21 -6.40
N PHE A 136 -19.59 4.19 -6.99
CA PHE A 136 -18.76 5.38 -7.19
C PHE A 136 -18.03 5.36 -8.55
N SER A 137 -17.36 6.47 -8.90
CA SER A 137 -16.57 6.56 -10.15
C SER A 137 -15.08 6.64 -9.84
N LEU A 138 -14.27 5.99 -10.67
CA LEU A 138 -12.80 6.05 -10.61
C LEU A 138 -12.28 6.53 -11.97
N ILE A 139 -11.60 7.68 -11.97
CA ILE A 139 -10.87 8.18 -13.14
C ILE A 139 -9.40 7.82 -12.94
N TRP A 140 -8.90 6.89 -13.75
CA TRP A 140 -7.52 6.42 -13.73
C TRP A 140 -6.73 7.15 -14.81
N HIS A 141 -5.91 8.11 -14.39
CA HIS A 141 -5.03 8.89 -15.26
C HIS A 141 -3.70 8.16 -15.49
N ALA A 142 -3.08 8.32 -16.66
CA ALA A 142 -1.81 7.70 -17.00
C ALA A 142 -1.83 6.16 -16.88
N SER A 143 -2.98 5.55 -17.20
CA SER A 143 -3.22 4.11 -17.07
C SER A 143 -2.32 3.26 -17.99
N GLU A 144 -1.77 3.86 -19.05
CA GLU A 144 -0.83 3.24 -19.96
C GLU A 144 0.48 2.80 -19.29
N VAL A 145 0.91 3.48 -18.22
CA VAL A 145 2.10 3.09 -17.45
C VAL A 145 1.87 1.71 -16.83
N ALA A 146 0.78 1.56 -16.09
CA ALA A 146 0.39 0.31 -15.47
C ALA A 146 0.15 -0.79 -16.51
N ARG A 147 -0.51 -0.47 -17.63
CA ARG A 147 -0.72 -1.42 -18.73
C ARG A 147 0.61 -1.91 -19.34
N GLY A 148 1.62 -1.06 -19.41
CA GLY A 148 2.94 -1.40 -19.92
C GLY A 148 3.81 -2.21 -18.95
N CYS A 149 3.53 -2.15 -17.65
CA CYS A 149 4.36 -2.76 -16.61
C CYS A 149 3.74 -4.01 -15.96
N LEU A 150 2.41 -4.07 -15.83
CA LEU A 150 1.71 -5.12 -15.08
C LEU A 150 1.42 -6.35 -15.95
N GLY A 151 1.91 -7.51 -15.51
CA GLY A 151 1.67 -8.78 -16.20
C GLY A 151 2.65 -9.09 -17.34
N VAL A 152 3.78 -8.38 -17.42
CA VAL A 152 4.84 -8.58 -18.42
C VAL A 152 5.79 -9.75 -18.12
N THR A 153 5.69 -10.36 -16.93
CA THR A 153 6.49 -11.55 -16.55
C THR A 153 5.79 -12.87 -16.93
N PRO A 154 6.55 -13.90 -17.38
CA PRO A 154 5.98 -15.19 -17.77
C PRO A 154 5.22 -15.88 -16.64
N HIS A 155 4.27 -16.75 -17.00
CA HIS A 155 3.42 -17.51 -16.08
C HIS A 155 4.23 -18.25 -15.00
N ALA A 156 4.27 -17.69 -13.80
CA ALA A 156 4.61 -18.39 -12.57
C ALA A 156 3.32 -18.87 -11.90
N VAL A 157 3.39 -19.96 -11.13
CA VAL A 157 2.25 -20.52 -10.37
C VAL A 157 1.63 -19.47 -9.44
N HIS A 158 2.44 -18.52 -8.98
CA HIS A 158 2.01 -17.34 -8.23
C HIS A 158 2.56 -16.08 -8.90
N ARG A 159 1.89 -15.62 -9.96
CA ARG A 159 2.21 -14.33 -10.58
C ARG A 159 1.36 -13.21 -9.96
N PRO A 160 1.88 -11.98 -9.85
CA PRO A 160 1.06 -10.82 -9.53
C PRO A 160 -0.04 -10.59 -10.59
N PRO A 161 -1.19 -10.00 -10.22
CA PRO A 161 -2.25 -9.68 -11.18
C PRO A 161 -1.76 -8.74 -12.27
N ALA A 162 -2.18 -9.00 -13.50
CA ALA A 162 -1.99 -8.13 -14.64
C ALA A 162 -2.95 -6.94 -14.60
N PHE A 163 -2.67 -5.92 -15.42
CA PHE A 163 -3.51 -4.73 -15.56
C PHE A 163 -4.99 -5.07 -15.80
N GLU A 164 -5.27 -6.01 -16.71
CA GLU A 164 -6.64 -6.40 -17.05
C GLU A 164 -7.37 -7.12 -15.90
N GLU A 165 -6.64 -7.85 -15.05
CA GLU A 165 -7.23 -8.53 -13.88
C GLU A 165 -7.62 -7.52 -12.80
N LEU A 166 -6.80 -6.48 -12.60
CA LEU A 166 -7.13 -5.36 -11.70
C LEU A 166 -8.33 -4.56 -12.22
N LEU A 167 -8.35 -4.26 -13.53
CA LEU A 167 -9.45 -3.53 -14.16
C LEU A 167 -10.77 -4.32 -14.08
N ALA A 168 -10.72 -5.64 -14.31
CA ALA A 168 -11.87 -6.51 -14.19
C ALA A 168 -12.42 -6.54 -12.74
N CYS A 169 -11.54 -6.64 -11.74
CA CYS A 169 -11.93 -6.61 -10.34
C CYS A 169 -12.62 -5.28 -9.96
N LEU A 170 -12.06 -4.14 -10.40
CA LEU A 170 -12.69 -2.83 -10.18
C LEU A 170 -14.07 -2.72 -10.82
N ALA A 171 -14.24 -3.22 -12.05
CA ALA A 171 -15.49 -3.13 -12.79
C ALA A 171 -16.54 -4.18 -12.38
N GLU A 172 -16.22 -5.09 -11.46
CA GLU A 172 -17.10 -6.20 -11.10
C GLU A 172 -18.34 -5.74 -10.31
N GLY A 173 -19.51 -6.14 -10.80
CA GLY A 173 -20.79 -5.99 -10.10
C GLY A 173 -21.33 -4.56 -10.09
N ASP A 174 -20.97 -3.72 -11.08
CA ASP A 174 -21.43 -2.33 -11.26
C ASP A 174 -21.18 -1.41 -10.05
N ARG A 175 -20.26 -1.79 -9.15
CA ARG A 175 -19.89 -1.03 -7.94
C ARG A 175 -19.03 0.19 -8.26
N VAL A 176 -18.20 0.10 -9.31
CA VAL A 176 -17.31 1.19 -9.74
C VAL A 176 -17.42 1.40 -11.24
N ALA A 177 -17.71 2.65 -11.64
CA ALA A 177 -17.56 3.08 -13.02
C ALA A 177 -16.12 3.55 -13.25
N VAL A 178 -15.31 2.72 -13.93
CA VAL A 178 -13.91 3.05 -14.24
C VAL A 178 -13.80 3.77 -15.58
N ARG A 179 -13.06 4.88 -15.60
CA ARG A 179 -12.69 5.63 -16.81
C ARG A 179 -11.18 5.72 -16.89
N LEU A 180 -10.61 5.27 -18.00
CA LEU A 180 -9.18 5.36 -18.28
C LEU A 180 -8.89 6.66 -19.04
N GLY A 181 -7.85 7.37 -18.62
CA GLY A 181 -7.38 8.62 -19.23
C GLY A 181 -5.87 8.77 -19.15
#